data_AF-A0A2M7Z4D7-F1
#
_entry.id   AF-A0A2M7Z4D7-F1
#
_cell.length_a   1.000
_cell.length_b   1.000
_cell.length_c   1.000
_cell.angle_alpha   90.00
_cell.angle_beta   90.00
_cell.angle_gamma   90.00
#
_symmetry.space_group_name_H-M   'P 1'
#
loop_
_entity.id
_entity.type
_entity.pdbx_description
1 polymer ?
#
loop_
_entity_poly.entity_id
_entity_poly.type
_entity_poly.pdbx_seq_one_letter_code
_entity_poly.pdbx_strand_id
1 'polypeptide(L)'
;MLNFFKKKKKEPENLAEVLSQFKDLKENFEKISQELENLKKENKFNVQKVGIVRFNPFREVGGNQSFSIALLDGTDSGVVITSLYTRTDNRVYGKPIKNGQSEYLLSEEEKKAIQIAKHGNNKSKFNSKAAGGGNFRPC
;
A
#
# COMPACT_ATOMS: atom_id res chain seq x y z
N MET A 1 24.25 29.16 12.84
CA MET A 1 24.03 29.95 11.62
C MET A 1 22.82 29.36 10.89
N LEU A 2 21.62 29.89 11.11
CA LEU A 2 20.42 29.71 10.26
C LEU A 2 19.39 30.78 10.69
N ASN A 3 19.47 31.96 10.07
CA ASN A 3 18.54 33.06 10.37
C ASN A 3 17.24 32.87 9.59
N PHE A 4 16.23 32.30 10.24
CA PHE A 4 14.84 32.32 9.77
C PHE A 4 14.29 33.75 9.94
N PHE A 5 14.36 34.53 8.87
CA PHE A 5 13.75 35.85 8.76
C PHE A 5 12.24 35.77 9.01
N LYS A 6 11.80 36.17 10.22
CA LYS A 6 10.41 36.52 10.50
C LYS A 6 10.01 37.73 9.65
N LYS A 7 9.51 37.51 8.42
CA LYS A 7 8.72 38.52 7.72
C LYS A 7 7.39 38.66 8.47
N LYS A 8 7.26 39.71 9.30
CA LYS A 8 5.96 40.21 9.75
C LYS A 8 5.13 40.51 8.49
N LYS A 9 4.12 39.70 8.19
CA LYS A 9 3.11 40.07 7.19
C LYS A 9 2.36 41.28 7.76
N LYS A 10 2.50 42.44 7.12
CA LYS A 10 1.69 43.61 7.42
C LYS A 10 0.23 43.28 7.15
N GLU A 11 -0.65 43.67 8.06
CA GLU A 11 -2.09 43.64 7.81
C GLU A 11 -2.40 44.60 6.66
N PRO A 12 -3.28 44.21 5.71
CA PRO A 12 -3.55 45.03 4.53
C PRO A 12 -4.15 46.37 4.96
N GLU A 13 -3.54 47.47 4.55
CA GLU A 13 -3.92 48.81 5.01
C GLU A 13 -5.11 49.37 4.19
N ASN A 14 -5.41 48.80 3.00
CA ASN A 14 -6.47 49.27 2.09
C ASN A 14 -7.18 48.15 1.31
N LEU A 15 -8.42 48.41 0.87
CA LEU A 15 -9.25 47.48 0.06
C LEU A 15 -8.57 47.00 -1.23
N ALA A 16 -7.79 47.86 -1.88
CA ALA A 16 -7.03 47.49 -3.08
C ALA A 16 -5.96 46.42 -2.80
N GLU A 17 -5.35 46.47 -1.61
CA GLU A 17 -4.33 45.53 -1.16
C GLU A 17 -4.96 44.18 -0.79
N VAL A 18 -6.13 44.21 -0.15
CA VAL A 18 -6.96 43.00 0.10
C VAL A 18 -7.34 42.32 -1.22
N LEU A 19 -7.78 43.09 -2.22
CA LEU A 19 -8.13 42.54 -3.55
C LEU A 19 -6.92 41.93 -4.26
N SER A 20 -5.73 42.53 -4.14
CA SER A 20 -4.48 41.95 -4.66
C SER A 20 -4.16 40.62 -3.97
N GLN A 21 -4.20 40.59 -2.63
CA GLN A 21 -3.96 39.36 -1.86
C GLN A 21 -4.96 38.25 -2.21
N PHE A 22 -6.22 38.59 -2.47
CA PHE A 22 -7.23 37.63 -2.91
C PHE A 22 -6.94 37.04 -4.29
N LYS A 23 -6.44 37.86 -5.22
CA LYS A 23 -6.00 37.37 -6.55
C LYS A 23 -4.81 36.43 -6.41
N ASP A 24 -3.79 36.82 -5.65
CA ASP A 24 -2.61 35.99 -5.40
C ASP A 24 -2.99 34.67 -4.72
N LEU A 25 -3.93 34.72 -3.76
CA LEU A 25 -4.43 33.53 -3.08
C LEU A 25 -5.14 32.59 -4.05
N LYS A 26 -5.98 33.14 -4.95
CA LYS A 26 -6.68 32.35 -5.96
C LYS A 26 -5.69 31.67 -6.91
N GLU A 27 -4.69 32.40 -7.41
CA GLU A 27 -3.67 31.83 -8.28
C GLU A 27 -2.85 30.73 -7.59
N ASN A 28 -2.47 30.93 -6.33
CA ASN A 28 -1.76 29.93 -5.56
C ASN A 28 -2.64 28.69 -5.30
N PHE A 29 -3.93 28.88 -5.05
CA PHE A 29 -4.87 27.79 -4.87
C PHE A 29 -5.03 26.94 -6.15
N GLU A 30 -5.09 27.59 -7.32
CA GLU A 30 -5.12 26.91 -8.62
C GLU A 30 -3.84 26.10 -8.85
N LYS A 31 -2.66 26.67 -8.57
CA LYS A 31 -1.37 25.97 -8.67
C LYS A 31 -1.29 24.74 -7.75
N ILE A 32 -1.65 24.90 -6.48
CA ILE A 32 -1.66 23.80 -5.50
C ILE A 32 -2.62 22.70 -5.93
N SER A 33 -3.80 23.07 -6.45
CA SER A 33 -4.79 22.10 -6.95
C SER A 33 -4.21 21.29 -8.10
N GLN A 34 -3.50 21.95 -9.02
CA GLN A 34 -2.87 21.27 -10.16
C GLN A 34 -1.73 20.34 -9.73
N GLU A 35 -0.88 20.77 -8.78
CA GLU A 35 0.17 19.93 -8.21
C GLU A 35 -0.40 18.71 -7.49
N LEU A 36 -1.49 18.89 -6.72
CA LEU A 36 -2.18 17.79 -6.06
C LEU A 36 -2.75 16.78 -7.04
N GLU A 37 -3.31 17.22 -8.17
CA GLU A 37 -3.77 16.31 -9.22
C GLU A 37 -2.63 15.52 -9.84
N ASN A 38 -1.48 16.16 -10.09
CA ASN A 38 -0.31 15.49 -10.64
C ASN A 38 0.25 14.46 -9.67
N LEU A 39 0.39 14.82 -8.40
CA LEU A 39 0.81 13.91 -7.34
C LEU A 39 -0.15 12.71 -7.21
N LYS A 40 -1.47 12.92 -7.29
CA LYS A 40 -2.44 11.82 -7.27
C LYS A 40 -2.29 10.88 -8.45
N LYS A 41 -2.00 11.41 -9.65
CA LYS A 41 -1.78 10.61 -10.86
C LYS A 41 -0.52 9.76 -10.74
N GLU A 42 0.58 10.34 -10.29
CA GLU A 42 1.86 9.63 -10.10
C GLU A 42 1.77 8.60 -8.97
N ASN A 43 1.13 8.95 -7.85
CA ASN A 43 1.00 8.05 -6.70
C ASN A 43 0.23 6.77 -7.01
N LYS A 44 -0.56 6.75 -8.10
CA LYS A 44 -1.26 5.54 -8.55
C LYS A 44 -0.30 4.38 -8.89
N PHE A 45 0.89 4.69 -9.39
CA PHE A 45 1.90 3.72 -9.82
C PHE A 45 2.97 3.43 -8.75
N ASN A 46 2.94 4.17 -7.65
CA ASN A 46 3.84 3.92 -6.53
C ASN A 46 3.42 2.66 -5.78
N VAL A 47 4.40 1.89 -5.29
CA VAL A 47 4.16 0.77 -4.38
C VAL A 47 3.58 1.32 -3.07
N GLN A 48 2.34 0.98 -2.79
CA GLN A 48 1.63 1.44 -1.59
C GLN A 48 0.92 0.30 -0.85
N LYS A 49 0.88 -0.90 -1.43
CA LYS A 49 0.26 -2.09 -0.87
C LYS A 49 1.33 -3.15 -0.66
N VAL A 50 1.54 -3.56 0.60
CA VAL A 50 2.57 -4.54 0.97
C VAL A 50 1.95 -5.67 1.79
N GLY A 51 2.26 -6.91 1.42
CA GLY A 51 1.85 -8.10 2.14
C GLY A 51 3.00 -9.08 2.29
N ILE A 52 3.20 -9.61 3.49
CA ILE A 52 4.26 -10.58 3.79
C ILE A 52 3.66 -11.83 4.41
N VAL A 53 4.08 -12.99 3.91
CA VAL A 53 3.74 -14.30 4.46
C VAL A 53 5.04 -15.05 4.72
N ARG A 54 5.21 -15.53 5.95
CA ARG A 54 6.32 -16.41 6.32
C ARG A 54 5.81 -17.84 6.41
N PHE A 55 6.58 -18.77 5.86
CA PHE A 55 6.20 -20.17 5.82
C PHE A 55 7.43 -21.07 5.88
N ASN A 56 7.19 -22.38 6.01
CA ASN A 56 8.23 -23.38 5.92
C ASN A 56 7.85 -24.43 4.87
N PRO A 57 8.49 -24.42 3.69
CA PRO A 57 8.22 -25.39 2.63
C PRO A 57 8.78 -26.78 2.95
N PHE A 58 9.76 -26.90 3.86
CA PHE A 58 10.43 -28.15 4.20
C PHE A 58 10.39 -28.42 5.70
N ARG A 59 9.60 -29.43 6.12
CA ARG A 59 9.42 -29.78 7.54
C ARG A 59 10.72 -30.15 8.28
N GLU A 60 11.79 -30.44 7.55
CA GLU A 60 13.09 -30.85 8.09
C GLU A 60 13.98 -29.67 8.51
N VAL A 61 13.70 -28.46 8.03
CA VAL A 61 14.44 -27.26 8.41
C VAL A 61 13.64 -26.55 9.49
N GLY A 62 14.19 -26.44 10.70
CA GLY A 62 13.54 -25.71 11.78
C GLY A 62 13.37 -24.22 11.43
N GLY A 63 12.15 -23.70 11.56
CA GLY A 63 11.82 -22.28 11.45
C GLY A 63 11.12 -21.84 10.15
N ASN A 64 10.34 -20.76 10.23
CA ASN A 64 9.68 -20.13 9.07
C ASN A 64 10.62 -19.10 8.41
N GLN A 65 11.68 -19.61 7.77
CA GLN A 65 12.71 -18.78 7.12
C GLN A 65 12.35 -18.43 5.67
N SER A 66 11.48 -19.20 5.03
CA SER A 66 10.96 -18.87 3.70
C SER A 66 9.87 -17.80 3.80
N PHE A 67 9.78 -16.95 2.78
CA PHE A 67 8.79 -15.88 2.74
C PHE A 67 8.31 -15.57 1.33
N SER A 68 7.09 -15.04 1.24
CA SER A 68 6.56 -14.40 0.04
C SER A 68 6.13 -12.98 0.38
N ILE A 69 6.60 -12.02 -0.41
CA ILE A 69 6.28 -10.60 -0.27
C ILE A 69 5.58 -10.15 -1.55
N ALA A 70 4.40 -9.54 -1.41
CA ALA A 70 3.70 -8.87 -2.50
C ALA A 70 3.88 -7.37 -2.36
N LEU A 71 4.37 -6.72 -3.41
CA LEU A 71 4.54 -5.28 -3.55
C LEU A 71 3.64 -4.81 -4.69
N LEU A 72 2.55 -4.12 -4.37
CA LEU A 72 1.54 -3.70 -5.34
C LEU A 72 1.31 -2.18 -5.28
N ASP A 73 0.92 -1.63 -6.43
CA ASP A 73 0.52 -0.26 -6.62
C ASP A 73 -0.99 -0.04 -6.35
N GLY A 74 -1.50 1.15 -6.70
CA GLY A 74 -2.93 1.46 -6.56
C GLY A 74 -3.86 0.62 -7.44
N THR A 75 -3.34 0.06 -8.52
CA THR A 75 -4.06 -0.78 -9.48
C THR A 75 -3.96 -2.28 -9.19
N ASP A 76 -3.34 -2.66 -8.06
CA ASP A 76 -2.99 -4.05 -7.74
C ASP A 76 -1.96 -4.65 -8.72
N SER A 77 -1.17 -3.82 -9.37
CA SER A 77 -0.06 -4.26 -10.24
C SER A 77 1.27 -4.10 -9.52
N GLY A 78 2.24 -4.95 -9.83
CA GLY A 78 3.54 -4.93 -9.18
C GLY A 78 4.25 -6.27 -9.27
N VAL A 79 4.83 -6.72 -8.16
CA VAL A 79 5.66 -7.92 -8.12
C VAL A 79 5.42 -8.72 -6.84
N VAL A 80 5.50 -10.04 -6.96
CA VAL A 80 5.63 -10.95 -5.81
C VAL A 80 7.03 -11.54 -5.81
N ILE A 81 7.68 -11.46 -4.66
CA ILE A 81 9.02 -12.01 -4.42
C ILE A 81 8.88 -13.15 -3.42
N THR A 82 9.30 -14.33 -3.80
CA THR A 82 9.29 -15.52 -2.95
C THR A 82 10.70 -16.02 -2.73
N SER A 83 11.12 -16.12 -1.48
CA SER A 83 12.38 -16.74 -1.06
C SER A 83 12.08 -18.10 -0.45
N LEU A 84 12.63 -19.15 -1.07
CA LEU A 84 12.61 -20.52 -0.58
C LEU A 84 13.95 -20.83 0.06
N TYR A 85 13.95 -20.89 1.38
CA TYR A 85 15.12 -21.22 2.17
C TYR A 85 15.22 -22.73 2.36
N THR A 86 16.38 -23.29 2.02
CA THR A 86 16.75 -24.69 2.24
C THR A 86 17.98 -24.76 3.14
N ARG A 87 18.41 -25.96 3.55
CA ARG A 87 19.60 -26.12 4.42
C ARG A 87 20.89 -25.65 3.74
N THR A 88 20.97 -25.77 2.41
CA THR A 88 22.17 -25.49 1.62
C THR A 88 22.08 -24.18 0.87
N ASP A 89 20.88 -23.84 0.37
CA ASP A 89 20.70 -22.73 -0.56
C ASP A 89 19.45 -21.90 -0.27
N ASN A 90 19.46 -20.66 -0.75
CA ASN A 90 18.27 -19.81 -0.80
C ASN A 90 17.96 -19.46 -2.26
N ARG A 91 16.76 -19.82 -2.73
CA ARG A 91 16.29 -19.48 -4.07
C ARG A 91 15.25 -18.38 -3.99
N VAL A 92 15.44 -17.31 -4.76
CA VAL A 92 14.52 -16.18 -4.82
C VAL A 92 13.89 -16.11 -6.20
N TYR A 93 12.56 -16.06 -6.23
CA TYR A 93 11.75 -15.95 -7.44
C TYR A 93 11.01 -14.62 -7.44
N GLY A 94 10.95 -13.97 -8.59
CA GLY A 94 10.14 -12.78 -8.83
C GLY A 94 9.08 -13.08 -9.88
N LYS A 95 7.81 -12.85 -9.55
CA LYS A 95 6.69 -12.99 -10.50
C LYS A 95 5.98 -11.64 -10.66
N PRO A 96 5.78 -11.16 -11.90
CA PRO A 96 5.02 -9.94 -12.13
C PRO A 96 3.53 -10.18 -11.86
N ILE A 97 2.88 -9.16 -11.29
CA ILE A 97 1.45 -9.11 -11.04
C ILE A 97 0.87 -7.95 -11.85
N LYS A 98 -0.23 -8.21 -12.56
CA LYS A 98 -0.99 -7.21 -13.30
C LYS A 98 -2.45 -7.28 -12.85
N ASN A 99 -2.99 -6.17 -12.33
CA ASN A 99 -4.36 -6.09 -11.84
C ASN A 99 -4.74 -7.20 -10.83
N GLY A 100 -3.80 -7.59 -9.97
CA GLY A 100 -3.99 -8.63 -8.95
C GLY A 100 -3.94 -10.07 -9.47
N GLN A 101 -3.56 -10.29 -10.74
CA GLN A 101 -3.37 -11.61 -11.34
C GLN A 101 -1.95 -11.75 -11.89
N SER A 102 -1.44 -12.97 -11.96
CA SER A 102 -0.16 -13.26 -12.61
C SER A 102 -0.40 -14.17 -13.81
N GLU A 103 0.42 -14.00 -14.85
CA GLU A 103 0.48 -14.93 -15.97
C GLU A 103 1.12 -16.27 -15.56
N TYR A 104 1.89 -16.26 -14.47
CA TYR A 104 2.54 -17.44 -13.93
C TYR A 104 1.70 -18.10 -12.84
N LEU A 105 1.82 -19.43 -12.71
CA LEU A 105 1.22 -20.18 -11.61
C LEU A 105 1.75 -19.67 -10.26
N LEU A 106 0.84 -19.21 -9.41
CA LEU A 106 1.13 -18.71 -8.07
C LEU A 106 0.97 -19.82 -7.03
N SER A 107 1.88 -19.89 -6.07
CA SER A 107 1.73 -20.75 -4.89
C SER A 107 0.64 -20.21 -3.95
N GLU A 108 0.18 -21.04 -3.02
CA GLU A 108 -0.82 -20.62 -2.04
C GLU A 108 -0.31 -19.50 -1.13
N GLU A 109 0.98 -19.50 -0.80
CA GLU A 109 1.66 -18.47 -0.02
C GLU A 109 1.74 -17.15 -0.78
N GLU A 110 2.06 -17.19 -2.07
CA GLU A 110 2.08 -16.03 -2.96
C GLU A 110 0.69 -15.40 -3.08
N LYS A 111 -0.34 -16.23 -3.31
CA LYS A 111 -1.74 -15.77 -3.33
C LYS A 111 -2.13 -15.11 -2.01
N LYS A 112 -1.76 -15.71 -0.87
CA LYS A 112 -2.01 -15.12 0.45
C LYS A 112 -1.30 -13.78 0.62
N ALA A 113 -0.04 -13.65 0.18
CA ALA A 113 0.70 -12.39 0.25
C ALA A 113 0.00 -11.28 -0.57
N ILE A 114 -0.46 -11.59 -1.78
CA ILE A 114 -1.24 -10.67 -2.62
C ILE A 114 -2.54 -10.27 -1.91
N GLN A 115 -3.27 -11.22 -1.33
CA GLN A 115 -4.51 -10.94 -0.63
C GLN A 115 -4.31 -10.02 0.58
N ILE A 116 -3.24 -10.22 1.34
CA ILE A 116 -2.86 -9.35 2.46
C ILE A 116 -2.51 -7.94 1.95
N ALA A 117 -1.72 -7.84 0.86
CA ALA A 117 -1.38 -6.55 0.27
C ALA A 117 -2.65 -5.78 -0.18
N LYS A 118 -3.62 -6.47 -0.79
CA LYS A 118 -4.86 -5.87 -1.29
C LYS A 118 -5.81 -5.38 -0.19
N HIS A 119 -5.98 -6.16 0.88
CA HIS A 119 -7.00 -5.89 1.91
C HIS A 119 -6.43 -5.24 3.17
N GLY A 120 -5.10 -5.13 3.28
CA GLY A 120 -4.41 -4.77 4.51
C GLY A 120 -4.59 -5.83 5.60
N ASN A 121 -3.87 -5.69 6.72
CA ASN A 121 -3.94 -6.60 7.87
C ASN A 121 -5.27 -6.54 8.65
N ASN A 122 -6.37 -6.08 8.04
CA ASN A 122 -7.69 -6.05 8.66
C ASN A 122 -8.26 -7.47 8.76
N LYS A 123 -7.87 -8.17 9.84
CA LYS A 123 -8.36 -9.51 10.22
C LYS A 123 -9.88 -9.58 10.49
N SER A 124 -10.61 -8.47 10.43
CA SER A 124 -12.02 -8.39 10.84
C SER A 124 -13.03 -8.99 9.85
N LYS A 125 -12.67 -9.28 8.59
CA LYS A 125 -13.63 -9.79 7.58
C LYS A 125 -13.49 -11.27 7.22
N PHE A 126 -12.48 -11.98 7.72
CA PHE A 126 -12.30 -13.41 7.39
C PHE A 126 -12.97 -14.38 8.38
N ASN A 127 -13.42 -13.92 9.56
CA ASN A 127 -14.03 -14.78 10.58
C ASN A 127 -15.57 -14.82 10.59
N SER A 128 -16.29 -14.12 9.70
CA SER A 128 -17.77 -14.05 9.75
C SER A 128 -18.52 -15.04 8.85
N LYS A 129 -17.83 -15.94 8.13
CA LYS A 129 -18.50 -16.90 7.22
C LYS A 129 -18.37 -18.38 7.60
N ALA A 130 -17.87 -18.71 8.79
CA ALA A 130 -17.70 -20.10 9.24
C ALA A 130 -18.47 -20.49 10.53
N ALA A 131 -19.46 -19.69 10.94
CA ALA A 131 -20.34 -20.02 12.07
C ALA A 131 -21.81 -19.82 11.69
N GLY A 132 -22.31 -20.70 10.81
CA GLY A 132 -23.72 -20.72 10.43
C GLY A 132 -24.11 -22.13 10.02
N GLY A 133 -24.63 -22.91 10.97
CA GLY A 133 -25.19 -24.24 10.70
C GLY A 133 -25.00 -25.24 11.84
N GLY A 134 -25.54 -24.95 13.02
CA GLY A 134 -25.66 -25.92 14.11
C GLY A 134 -27.06 -25.86 14.69
N ASN A 135 -27.93 -26.77 14.26
CA ASN A 135 -29.31 -26.94 14.73
C ASN A 135 -29.37 -27.08 16.25
N PHE A 136 -30.00 -26.12 16.92
CA PHE A 136 -30.45 -26.29 18.30
C PHE A 136 -31.94 -26.65 18.27
N ARG A 137 -32.27 -27.90 18.59
CA ARG A 137 -33.65 -28.31 18.92
C ARG A 137 -33.84 -28.16 20.43
N PRO A 138 -34.85 -27.43 20.90
CA PRO A 138 -35.19 -27.43 22.32
C PRO A 138 -35.95 -28.71 22.67
N CYS A 139 -35.58 -29.34 23.79
CA CYS A 139 -36.46 -30.18 24.58
C CYS A 139 -37.10 -29.31 25.68
#